data_AF-A0A7S2Z4N6-F1
#
_entry.id   AF-A0A7S2Z4N6-F1
#
_cell.length_a   1.000
_cell.length_b   1.000
_cell.length_c   1.000
_cell.angle_alpha   90.00
_cell.angle_beta   90.00
_cell.angle_gamma   90.00
#
_symmetry.space_group_name_H-M   'P 1'
#
loop_
_entity.id
_entity.type
_entity.pdbx_description
1 polymer ?
#
loop_
_entity_poly.entity_id
_entity_poly.type
_entity_poly.pdbx_seq_one_letter_code
_entity_poly.pdbx_strand_id
1 'polypeptide(L)'
;KDLAAAKAKPSSSSSAERKQVAAKKKKGSRKRVAVDAVFFERLCKILRVCVPSVFSKEMLLVLTQGGLLVSRSLLTDWIAEQEGACGSALINARPDTFTRHMIKFTLLAVPASVVNSGLKMFQKFIEVRFRERLGVYLHGKYLADRCYFQASTQVELPNIDQRLTEDVENFAASISELYNHTLKPFLDVVLFTRSLSRVMGYRSQAMLYGYYFFVALTLKSISPPLSLMQAQESGLSGNLRGAHHRLVTKTEEIAYNDPPAAMTEQLLLNKHLRTLLRYTSLTSFQKFVQQIADQFLVKYGASTVALSVYAIA
;
A
#
# COMPACT_ATOMS: atom_id res chain seq x y z
N LYS A 1 55.77 52.49 -31.43
CA LYS A 1 54.69 53.42 -31.84
C LYS A 1 54.06 52.82 -33.09
N ASP A 2 52.84 52.34 -33.18
CA ASP A 2 51.68 52.21 -32.29
C ASP A 2 50.66 51.30 -33.02
N LEU A 3 49.82 50.60 -32.23
CA LEU A 3 48.39 50.23 -32.45
C LEU A 3 47.92 49.63 -33.81
N ALA A 4 46.94 48.73 -33.93
CA ALA A 4 46.02 48.05 -33.02
C ALA A 4 45.31 46.90 -33.79
N ALA A 5 44.97 45.83 -33.08
CA ALA A 5 44.20 44.70 -33.57
C ALA A 5 42.68 44.97 -33.52
N ALA A 6 41.96 44.69 -34.62
CA ALA A 6 40.50 44.66 -34.66
C ALA A 6 39.98 43.25 -34.35
N LYS A 7 39.20 43.14 -33.26
CA LYS A 7 38.63 41.90 -32.70
C LYS A 7 37.17 41.77 -33.13
N ALA A 8 36.83 40.75 -33.91
CA ALA A 8 35.45 40.41 -34.27
C ALA A 8 34.72 39.70 -33.10
N LYS A 9 33.51 40.16 -32.76
CA LYS A 9 32.59 39.59 -31.75
C LYS A 9 31.82 38.39 -32.33
N PRO A 10 31.62 37.29 -31.58
CA PRO A 10 30.68 36.24 -31.96
C PRO A 10 29.25 36.51 -31.42
N SER A 11 28.28 36.00 -32.18
CA SER A 11 26.84 36.13 -32.03
C SER A 11 26.26 35.43 -30.79
N SER A 12 25.52 36.17 -29.97
CA SER A 12 24.94 35.75 -28.68
C SER A 12 23.48 35.27 -28.75
N SER A 13 22.92 34.99 -29.94
CA SER A 13 21.49 34.65 -30.10
C SER A 13 21.15 33.15 -30.00
N SER A 14 22.09 32.23 -30.30
CA SER A 14 21.83 30.78 -30.37
C SER A 14 21.67 30.08 -29.00
N SER A 15 22.29 30.62 -27.95
CA SER A 15 22.29 29.99 -26.62
C SER A 15 20.99 30.24 -25.83
N ALA A 16 20.25 31.30 -26.15
CA ALA A 16 19.00 31.65 -25.47
C ALA A 16 17.81 30.79 -25.93
N GLU A 17 17.72 30.49 -27.24
CA GLU A 17 16.68 29.60 -27.79
C GLU A 17 16.86 28.14 -27.36
N ARG A 18 18.11 27.63 -27.31
CA ARG A 18 18.39 26.27 -26.80
C ARG A 18 18.00 26.10 -25.33
N LYS A 19 18.12 27.15 -24.50
CA LYS A 19 17.69 27.12 -23.09
C LYS A 19 16.16 27.15 -22.96
N GLN A 20 15.44 27.85 -23.83
CA GLN A 20 13.97 27.87 -23.79
C GLN A 20 13.34 26.56 -24.30
N VAL A 21 13.92 25.92 -25.32
CA VAL A 21 13.44 24.61 -25.81
C VAL A 21 13.75 23.48 -24.81
N ALA A 22 14.89 23.54 -24.12
CA ALA A 22 15.22 22.60 -23.05
C ALA A 22 14.35 22.79 -21.79
N ALA A 23 13.92 24.03 -21.49
CA ALA A 23 13.01 24.33 -20.39
C ALA A 23 11.56 23.89 -20.67
N LYS A 24 11.11 23.94 -21.94
CA LYS A 24 9.76 23.47 -22.33
C LYS A 24 9.60 21.95 -22.31
N LYS A 25 10.67 21.17 -22.55
CA LYS A 25 10.63 19.69 -22.51
C LYS A 25 10.57 19.09 -21.09
N LYS A 26 10.78 19.87 -20.03
CA LYS A 26 10.67 19.41 -18.63
C LYS A 26 9.29 19.59 -17.99
N LYS A 27 8.28 20.08 -18.73
CA LYS A 27 6.88 20.21 -18.25
C LYS A 27 5.97 19.03 -18.61
N GLY A 28 6.53 17.89 -19.01
CA GLY A 28 5.85 16.60 -18.90
C GLY A 28 5.88 16.13 -17.45
N SER A 29 5.16 16.82 -16.57
CA SER A 29 4.81 16.30 -15.24
C SER A 29 4.07 14.99 -15.48
N ARG A 30 4.80 13.88 -15.37
CA ARG A 30 4.22 12.55 -15.23
C ARG A 30 3.35 12.67 -13.99
N LYS A 31 2.04 12.90 -14.18
CA LYS A 31 1.05 13.08 -13.12
C LYS A 31 1.35 12.00 -12.09
N ARG A 32 1.96 12.39 -10.97
CA ARG A 32 1.97 11.53 -9.80
C ARG A 32 0.50 11.32 -9.53
N VAL A 33 0.04 10.09 -9.63
CA VAL A 33 -1.27 9.71 -9.11
C VAL A 33 -1.13 9.82 -7.60
N ALA A 34 -1.15 11.07 -7.12
CA ALA A 34 -1.20 11.37 -5.71
C ALA A 34 -2.64 11.13 -5.26
N VAL A 35 -2.79 10.65 -4.04
CA VAL A 35 -4.10 10.54 -3.39
C VAL A 35 -4.55 11.96 -3.07
N ASP A 36 -5.08 12.65 -4.09
CA ASP A 36 -5.49 14.04 -4.01
C ASP A 36 -6.94 14.16 -3.49
N ALA A 37 -7.35 15.35 -3.05
CA ALA A 37 -8.75 15.61 -2.67
C ALA A 37 -9.73 15.26 -3.80
N VAL A 38 -9.31 15.45 -5.06
CA VAL A 38 -10.08 15.07 -6.26
C VAL A 38 -10.25 13.55 -6.39
N PHE A 39 -9.27 12.77 -5.95
CA PHE A 39 -9.39 11.30 -5.91
C PHE A 39 -10.46 10.89 -4.90
N PHE A 40 -10.44 11.47 -3.70
CA PHE A 40 -11.46 11.20 -2.68
C PHE A 40 -12.86 11.62 -3.13
N GLU A 41 -13.00 12.77 -3.79
CA GLU A 41 -14.29 13.21 -4.34
C GLU A 41 -14.84 12.20 -5.37
N ARG A 42 -13.99 11.73 -6.29
CA ARG A 42 -14.35 10.72 -7.29
C ARG A 42 -14.68 9.38 -6.64
N LEU A 43 -13.90 8.97 -5.65
CA LEU A 43 -14.11 7.74 -4.89
C LEU A 43 -15.46 7.78 -4.17
N CYS A 44 -15.78 8.89 -3.49
CA CYS A 44 -17.06 9.07 -2.81
C CYS A 44 -18.24 9.02 -3.78
N LYS A 45 -18.12 9.60 -4.98
CA LYS A 45 -19.15 9.50 -6.03
C LYS A 45 -19.39 8.05 -6.46
N ILE A 46 -18.32 7.28 -6.69
CA ILE A 46 -18.42 5.86 -7.06
C ILE A 46 -18.99 5.03 -5.89
N LEU A 47 -18.53 5.28 -4.66
CA LEU A 47 -19.01 4.57 -3.48
C LEU A 47 -20.50 4.83 -3.21
N ARG A 48 -21.00 6.04 -3.50
CA ARG A 48 -22.43 6.37 -3.42
C ARG A 48 -23.27 5.61 -4.45
N VAL A 49 -22.69 5.20 -5.57
CA VAL A 49 -23.34 4.31 -6.54
C VAL A 49 -23.35 2.87 -6.03
N CYS A 50 -22.26 2.42 -5.41
CA CYS A 50 -22.16 1.07 -4.84
C CYS A 50 -23.05 0.88 -3.59
N VAL A 51 -23.23 1.91 -2.76
CA VAL A 51 -24.08 1.92 -1.56
C VAL A 51 -25.08 3.08 -1.67
N PRO A 52 -26.24 2.88 -2.33
CA PRO A 52 -27.17 3.95 -2.64
C PRO A 52 -27.95 4.48 -1.42
N SER A 53 -28.08 3.71 -0.33
CA SER A 53 -28.81 4.12 0.87
C SER A 53 -28.34 3.39 2.13
N VAL A 54 -28.47 4.04 3.29
CA VAL A 54 -28.21 3.46 4.63
C VAL A 54 -29.16 2.33 5.00
N PHE A 55 -30.27 2.16 4.28
CA PHE A 55 -31.24 1.05 4.45
C PHE A 55 -31.16 0.01 3.32
N SER A 56 -30.04 -0.08 2.61
CA SER A 56 -29.86 -1.06 1.54
C SER A 56 -29.31 -2.40 2.05
N LYS A 57 -29.51 -3.49 1.29
CA LYS A 57 -28.98 -4.83 1.62
C LYS A 57 -27.46 -4.83 1.75
N GLU A 58 -26.81 -3.93 1.03
CA GLU A 58 -25.37 -3.70 1.02
C GLU A 58 -24.90 -3.08 2.34
N MET A 59 -25.65 -2.13 2.92
CA MET A 59 -25.35 -1.61 4.27
C MET A 59 -25.49 -2.70 5.34
N LEU A 60 -26.49 -3.58 5.21
CA LEU A 60 -26.64 -4.72 6.14
C LEU A 60 -25.43 -5.66 6.08
N LEU A 61 -24.89 -5.94 4.88
CA LEU A 61 -23.67 -6.73 4.73
C LEU A 61 -22.46 -6.06 5.38
N VAL A 62 -22.30 -4.75 5.19
CA VAL A 62 -21.23 -3.94 5.81
C VAL A 62 -21.35 -3.92 7.34
N LEU A 63 -22.57 -3.74 7.86
CA LEU A 63 -22.84 -3.72 9.30
C LEU A 63 -22.62 -5.11 9.92
N THR A 64 -23.06 -6.17 9.25
CA THR A 64 -22.81 -7.56 9.68
C THR A 64 -21.32 -7.85 9.71
N GLN A 65 -20.57 -7.41 8.69
CA GLN A 65 -19.11 -7.54 8.67
C GLN A 65 -18.44 -6.74 9.79
N GLY A 66 -18.94 -5.53 10.11
CA GLY A 66 -18.50 -4.75 11.25
C GLY A 66 -18.72 -5.48 12.58
N GLY A 67 -19.90 -6.10 12.75
CA GLY A 67 -20.21 -6.97 13.89
C GLY A 67 -19.27 -8.16 14.00
N LEU A 68 -19.00 -8.87 12.89
CA LEU A 68 -18.03 -9.96 12.86
C LEU A 68 -16.60 -9.50 13.23
N LEU A 69 -16.21 -8.27 12.84
CA LEU A 69 -14.92 -7.69 13.20
C LEU A 69 -14.80 -7.51 14.72
N VAL A 70 -15.84 -6.95 15.36
CA VAL A 70 -15.90 -6.79 16.81
C VAL A 70 -15.86 -8.14 17.51
N SER A 71 -16.68 -9.10 17.07
CA SER A 71 -16.68 -10.46 17.61
C SER A 71 -15.31 -11.13 17.51
N ARG A 72 -14.61 -10.97 16.37
CA ARG A 72 -13.25 -11.50 16.19
C ARG A 72 -12.28 -10.91 17.20
N SER A 73 -12.33 -9.60 17.41
CA SER A 73 -11.39 -8.91 18.29
C SER A 73 -11.64 -9.32 19.75
N LEU A 74 -12.91 -9.44 20.17
CA LEU A 74 -13.28 -9.98 21.49
C LEU A 74 -12.83 -11.44 21.68
N LEU A 75 -13.04 -12.30 20.69
CA LEU A 75 -12.59 -13.69 20.73
C LEU A 75 -11.06 -13.78 20.84
N THR A 76 -10.34 -12.87 20.19
CA THR A 76 -8.88 -12.82 20.24
C THR A 76 -8.39 -12.42 21.63
N ASP A 77 -9.04 -11.44 22.27
CA ASP A 77 -8.75 -11.03 23.66
C ASP A 77 -9.00 -12.21 24.63
N TRP A 78 -10.14 -12.91 24.49
CA TRP A 78 -10.45 -14.09 25.31
C TRP A 78 -9.48 -15.26 25.09
N ILE A 79 -9.05 -15.49 23.86
CA ILE A 79 -8.03 -16.51 23.56
C ILE A 79 -6.72 -16.16 24.28
N ALA A 80 -6.29 -14.90 24.24
CA ALA A 80 -5.07 -14.45 24.91
C ALA A 80 -5.15 -14.60 26.43
N GLU A 81 -6.29 -14.31 27.05
CA GLU A 81 -6.52 -14.56 28.49
C GLU A 81 -6.39 -16.04 28.83
N GLN A 82 -7.00 -16.93 28.03
CA GLN A 82 -6.90 -18.38 28.25
C GLN A 82 -5.48 -18.90 28.01
N GLU A 83 -4.76 -18.37 27.02
CA GLU A 83 -3.36 -18.71 26.74
C GLU A 83 -2.45 -18.32 27.91
N GLY A 84 -2.63 -17.11 28.47
CA GLY A 84 -1.91 -16.66 29.67
C GLY A 84 -2.21 -17.51 30.91
N ALA A 85 -3.48 -17.88 31.12
CA ALA A 85 -3.89 -18.75 32.21
C ALA A 85 -3.37 -20.20 32.05
N CYS A 86 -3.36 -20.73 30.82
CA CYS A 86 -2.71 -21.99 30.47
C CYS A 86 -1.21 -21.95 30.81
N GLY A 87 -0.50 -20.89 30.38
CA GLY A 87 0.92 -20.70 30.65
C GLY A 87 1.22 -20.64 32.15
N SER A 88 0.40 -19.91 32.91
CA SER A 88 0.53 -19.84 34.37
C SER A 88 0.28 -21.20 35.04
N ALA A 89 -0.74 -21.95 34.61
CA ALA A 89 -1.04 -23.28 35.15
C ALA A 89 0.07 -24.30 34.85
N LEU A 90 0.73 -24.17 33.69
CA LEU A 90 1.88 -24.99 33.31
C LEU A 90 3.09 -24.71 34.20
N ILE A 91 3.43 -23.44 34.43
CA ILE A 91 4.56 -23.04 35.31
C ILE A 91 4.32 -23.50 36.75
N ASN A 92 3.07 -23.42 37.23
CA ASN A 92 2.69 -23.84 38.58
C ASN A 92 2.51 -25.36 38.74
N ALA A 93 2.79 -26.15 37.69
CA ALA A 93 2.66 -27.61 37.68
C ALA A 93 1.27 -28.13 38.13
N ARG A 94 0.18 -27.46 37.71
CA ARG A 94 -1.20 -27.85 38.06
C ARG A 94 -1.93 -28.47 36.85
N PRO A 95 -1.83 -29.80 36.64
CA PRO A 95 -2.34 -30.46 35.43
C PRO A 95 -3.87 -30.36 35.27
N ASP A 96 -4.64 -30.40 36.36
CA ASP A 96 -6.09 -30.29 36.31
C ASP A 96 -6.56 -28.91 35.81
N THR A 97 -5.88 -27.86 36.28
CA THR A 97 -6.20 -26.49 35.88
C THR A 97 -5.77 -26.26 34.44
N PHE A 98 -4.60 -26.77 34.05
CA PHE A 98 -4.12 -26.74 32.67
C PHE A 98 -5.11 -27.39 31.71
N THR A 99 -5.58 -28.60 32.03
CA THR A 99 -6.50 -29.37 31.17
C THR A 99 -7.84 -28.64 30.99
N ARG A 100 -8.39 -28.03 32.06
CA ARG A 100 -9.61 -27.21 31.97
C ARG A 100 -9.43 -26.01 31.04
N HIS A 101 -8.31 -25.30 31.11
CA HIS A 101 -8.05 -24.15 30.24
C HIS A 101 -7.76 -24.58 28.80
N MET A 102 -7.10 -25.72 28.58
CA MET A 102 -6.91 -26.31 27.25
C MET A 102 -8.23 -26.68 26.57
N ILE A 103 -9.18 -27.28 27.31
CA ILE A 103 -10.51 -27.60 26.78
C ILE A 103 -11.25 -26.31 26.42
N LYS A 104 -11.23 -25.29 27.29
CA LYS A 104 -11.84 -23.98 27.01
C LYS A 104 -11.23 -23.31 25.78
N PHE A 105 -9.91 -23.31 25.68
CA PHE A 105 -9.18 -22.79 24.51
C PHE A 105 -9.62 -23.49 23.23
N THR A 106 -9.68 -24.83 23.24
CA THR A 106 -10.11 -25.62 22.08
C THR A 106 -11.56 -25.33 21.70
N LEU A 107 -12.45 -25.22 22.69
CA LEU A 107 -13.86 -24.89 22.48
C LEU A 107 -14.04 -23.47 21.94
N LEU A 108 -13.19 -22.53 22.33
CA LEU A 108 -13.18 -21.14 21.84
C LEU A 108 -12.55 -21.01 20.45
N ALA A 109 -11.65 -21.91 20.07
CA ALA A 109 -11.03 -21.93 18.74
C ALA A 109 -12.03 -22.23 17.61
N VAL A 110 -13.08 -23.02 17.88
CA VAL A 110 -14.14 -23.33 16.92
C VAL A 110 -14.91 -22.07 16.48
N PRO A 111 -15.55 -21.28 17.37
CA PRO A 111 -16.23 -20.05 16.97
C PRO A 111 -15.25 -19.01 16.39
N ALA A 112 -14.02 -18.93 16.89
CA ALA A 112 -13.00 -18.06 16.30
C ALA A 112 -12.70 -18.40 14.83
N SER A 113 -12.64 -19.69 14.50
CA SER A 113 -12.45 -20.17 13.13
C SER A 113 -13.65 -19.86 12.23
N VAL A 114 -14.86 -19.98 12.77
CA VAL A 114 -16.12 -19.61 12.08
C VAL A 114 -16.14 -18.11 11.79
N VAL A 115 -15.85 -17.25 12.77
CA VAL A 115 -15.83 -15.80 12.58
C VAL A 115 -14.75 -15.38 11.57
N ASN A 116 -13.55 -15.97 11.65
CA ASN A 116 -12.47 -15.66 10.71
C ASN A 116 -12.81 -16.05 9.26
N SER A 117 -13.42 -17.22 9.06
CA SER A 117 -13.89 -17.65 7.76
C SER A 117 -15.09 -16.83 7.28
N GLY A 118 -16.00 -16.50 8.20
CA GLY A 118 -17.14 -15.62 7.95
C GLY A 118 -16.72 -14.25 7.45
N LEU A 119 -15.70 -13.63 8.04
CA LEU A 119 -15.16 -12.35 7.56
C LEU A 119 -14.71 -12.39 6.10
N LYS A 120 -14.04 -13.48 5.69
CA LYS A 120 -13.63 -13.67 4.29
C LYS A 120 -14.83 -13.86 3.37
N MET A 121 -15.83 -14.63 3.81
CA MET A 121 -17.07 -14.84 3.06
C MET A 121 -17.83 -13.52 2.85
N PHE A 122 -18.03 -12.74 3.92
CA PHE A 122 -18.73 -11.45 3.84
C PHE A 122 -17.96 -10.43 2.99
N GLN A 123 -16.62 -10.42 3.06
CA GLN A 123 -15.79 -9.63 2.15
C GLN A 123 -16.06 -9.98 0.68
N LYS A 124 -16.13 -11.28 0.35
CA LYS A 124 -16.45 -11.72 -1.01
C LYS A 124 -17.88 -11.37 -1.42
N PHE A 125 -18.85 -11.47 -0.52
CA PHE A 125 -20.21 -11.02 -0.83
C PHE A 125 -20.28 -9.52 -1.14
N ILE A 126 -19.55 -8.68 -0.42
CA ILE A 126 -19.51 -7.24 -0.69
C ILE A 126 -18.83 -6.95 -2.03
N GLU A 127 -17.73 -7.62 -2.34
CA GLU A 127 -17.04 -7.52 -3.63
C GLU A 127 -17.98 -7.84 -4.80
N VAL A 128 -18.68 -8.98 -4.72
CA VAL A 128 -19.63 -9.41 -5.77
C VAL A 128 -20.77 -8.40 -5.92
N ARG A 129 -21.35 -7.93 -4.81
CA ARG A 129 -22.44 -6.95 -4.85
C ARG A 129 -22.01 -5.59 -5.38
N PHE A 130 -20.81 -5.13 -5.03
CA PHE A 130 -20.26 -3.88 -5.57
C PHE A 130 -20.00 -4.01 -7.06
N ARG A 131 -19.43 -5.14 -7.52
CA ARG A 131 -19.25 -5.42 -8.95
C ARG A 131 -20.57 -5.44 -9.70
N GLU A 132 -21.58 -6.13 -9.17
CA GLU A 132 -22.93 -6.22 -9.76
C GLU A 132 -23.54 -4.81 -9.92
N ARG A 133 -23.56 -4.02 -8.84
CA ARG A 133 -24.14 -2.66 -8.85
C ARG A 133 -23.40 -1.71 -9.77
N LEU A 134 -22.08 -1.66 -9.66
CA LEU A 134 -21.26 -0.76 -10.46
C LEU A 134 -21.32 -1.14 -11.95
N GLY A 135 -21.29 -2.44 -12.25
CA GLY A 135 -21.44 -2.95 -13.61
C GLY A 135 -22.79 -2.58 -14.23
N VAL A 136 -23.90 -2.83 -13.53
CA VAL A 136 -25.25 -2.46 -14.01
C VAL A 136 -25.39 -0.95 -14.22
N TYR A 137 -24.86 -0.15 -13.29
CA TYR A 137 -24.89 1.31 -13.42
C TYR A 137 -24.09 1.80 -14.64
N LEU A 138 -22.88 1.26 -14.84
CA LEU A 138 -22.03 1.63 -15.96
C LEU A 138 -22.59 1.14 -17.30
N HIS A 139 -23.18 -0.06 -17.36
CA HIS A 139 -23.90 -0.55 -18.54
C HIS A 139 -25.05 0.39 -18.93
N GLY A 140 -25.83 0.84 -17.95
CA GLY A 140 -26.90 1.81 -18.18
C GLY A 140 -26.40 3.14 -18.73
N LYS A 141 -25.26 3.64 -18.23
CA LYS A 141 -24.63 4.88 -18.71
C LYS A 141 -23.95 4.73 -20.07
N TYR A 142 -23.34 3.58 -20.34
CA TYR A 142 -22.64 3.30 -21.58
C TYR A 142 -23.61 3.17 -22.77
N LEU A 143 -24.77 2.53 -22.54
CA LEU A 143 -25.79 2.32 -23.56
C LEU A 143 -26.77 3.50 -23.72
N ALA A 144 -26.76 4.48 -22.81
CA ALA A 144 -27.57 5.69 -22.92
C ALA A 144 -27.05 6.61 -24.04
N ASP A 145 -27.97 7.30 -24.74
CA ASP A 145 -27.69 8.44 -25.64
C ASP A 145 -26.60 8.23 -26.71
N ARG A 146 -26.46 7.00 -27.22
CA ARG A 146 -25.37 6.59 -28.15
C ARG A 146 -23.96 6.85 -27.59
N CYS A 147 -23.80 6.92 -26.26
CA CYS A 147 -22.50 7.09 -25.61
C CYS A 147 -21.52 5.97 -26.01
N TYR A 148 -21.98 4.74 -26.26
CA TYR A 148 -21.12 3.66 -26.75
C TYR A 148 -20.38 4.03 -28.05
N PHE A 149 -21.05 4.73 -28.98
CA PHE A 149 -20.45 5.15 -30.24
C PHE A 149 -19.42 6.27 -30.02
N GLN A 150 -19.79 7.27 -29.22
CA GLN A 150 -18.91 8.39 -28.89
C GLN A 150 -17.67 7.92 -28.12
N ALA A 151 -17.86 7.03 -27.14
CA ALA A 151 -16.78 6.48 -26.34
C ALA A 151 -15.81 5.66 -27.21
N SER A 152 -16.31 4.85 -28.15
CA SER A 152 -15.46 4.10 -29.08
C SER A 152 -14.66 4.96 -30.06
N THR A 153 -15.16 6.17 -30.36
CA THR A 153 -14.55 7.08 -31.35
C THR A 153 -13.64 8.12 -30.70
N GLN A 154 -13.80 8.40 -29.41
CA GLN A 154 -13.01 9.39 -28.68
C GLN A 154 -11.66 8.82 -28.22
N VAL A 155 -10.58 9.47 -28.64
CA VAL A 155 -9.19 9.15 -28.24
C VAL A 155 -8.96 9.35 -26.73
N GLU A 156 -9.80 10.13 -26.05
CA GLU A 156 -9.68 10.47 -24.63
C GLU A 156 -10.04 9.32 -23.67
N LEU A 157 -10.79 8.31 -24.15
CA LEU A 157 -11.20 7.14 -23.39
C LEU A 157 -10.61 5.86 -23.99
N PRO A 158 -9.29 5.63 -23.88
CA PRO A 158 -8.70 4.39 -24.34
C PRO A 158 -9.17 3.20 -23.48
N ASN A 159 -9.35 2.05 -24.14
CA ASN A 159 -9.65 0.74 -23.55
C ASN A 159 -10.91 0.72 -22.67
N ILE A 160 -12.04 1.19 -23.21
CA ILE A 160 -13.33 1.23 -22.49
C ILE A 160 -13.83 -0.16 -22.12
N ASP A 161 -13.58 -1.16 -22.96
CA ASP A 161 -13.84 -2.57 -22.72
C ASP A 161 -13.12 -3.05 -21.45
N GLN A 162 -11.83 -2.75 -21.31
CA GLN A 162 -11.06 -3.06 -20.10
C GLN A 162 -11.61 -2.31 -18.87
N ARG A 163 -11.98 -1.04 -19.03
CA ARG A 163 -12.53 -0.22 -17.94
C ARG A 163 -13.88 -0.73 -17.43
N LEU A 164 -14.71 -1.23 -18.33
CA LEU A 164 -16.06 -1.71 -18.00
C LEU A 164 -16.05 -3.11 -17.39
N THR A 165 -14.95 -3.87 -17.60
CA THR A 165 -14.80 -5.25 -17.17
C THR A 165 -13.78 -5.38 -16.04
N GLU A 166 -12.51 -5.44 -16.39
CA GLU A 166 -11.38 -5.73 -15.51
C GLU A 166 -11.19 -4.65 -14.44
N ASP A 167 -11.29 -3.37 -14.80
CA ASP A 167 -11.11 -2.29 -13.82
C ASP A 167 -12.25 -2.24 -12.80
N VAL A 168 -13.50 -2.54 -13.20
CA VAL A 168 -14.65 -2.62 -12.28
C VAL A 168 -14.48 -3.77 -11.30
N GLU A 169 -14.03 -4.93 -11.79
CA GLU A 169 -13.71 -6.09 -10.96
C GLU A 169 -12.60 -5.76 -9.95
N ASN A 170 -11.46 -5.25 -10.44
CA ASN A 170 -10.32 -4.89 -9.61
C ASN A 170 -10.67 -3.80 -8.58
N PHE A 171 -11.50 -2.82 -8.98
CA PHE A 171 -11.99 -1.78 -8.08
C PHE A 171 -12.87 -2.34 -6.96
N ALA A 172 -13.85 -3.19 -7.29
CA ALA A 172 -14.74 -3.81 -6.31
C ALA A 172 -13.97 -4.68 -5.30
N ALA A 173 -13.00 -5.46 -5.78
CA ALA A 173 -12.12 -6.26 -4.93
C ALA A 173 -11.27 -5.37 -4.01
N SER A 174 -10.61 -4.36 -4.58
CA SER A 174 -9.72 -3.45 -3.83
C SER A 174 -10.46 -2.68 -2.73
N ILE A 175 -11.68 -2.20 -3.00
CA ILE A 175 -12.47 -1.47 -2.00
C ILE A 175 -12.95 -2.39 -0.86
N SER A 176 -13.42 -3.59 -1.20
CA SER A 176 -13.85 -4.57 -0.19
C SER A 176 -12.67 -5.02 0.71
N GLU A 177 -11.49 -5.15 0.11
CA GLU A 177 -10.26 -5.44 0.82
C GLU A 177 -9.78 -4.26 1.69
N LEU A 178 -9.82 -3.04 1.17
CA LEU A 178 -9.43 -1.81 1.90
C LEU A 178 -10.27 -1.61 3.17
N TYR A 179 -11.57 -1.90 3.11
CA TYR A 179 -12.46 -1.85 4.27
C TYR A 179 -11.94 -2.73 5.41
N ASN A 180 -11.55 -3.97 5.11
CA ASN A 180 -11.00 -4.90 6.10
C ASN A 180 -9.63 -4.48 6.62
N HIS A 181 -8.72 -4.09 5.73
CA HIS A 181 -7.34 -3.72 6.12
C HIS A 181 -7.28 -2.43 6.93
N THR A 182 -8.27 -1.54 6.79
CA THR A 182 -8.32 -0.29 7.55
C THR A 182 -9.07 -0.45 8.87
N LEU A 183 -10.24 -1.10 8.84
CA LEU A 183 -11.08 -1.20 10.03
C LEU A 183 -10.59 -2.21 11.06
N LYS A 184 -9.92 -3.30 10.63
CA LYS A 184 -9.36 -4.27 11.59
C LYS A 184 -8.34 -3.61 12.51
N PRO A 185 -7.26 -2.98 12.02
CA PRO A 185 -6.30 -2.31 12.89
C PRO A 185 -6.92 -1.20 13.73
N PHE A 186 -7.89 -0.45 13.18
CA PHE A 186 -8.56 0.60 13.92
C PHE A 186 -9.34 0.06 15.13
N LEU A 187 -10.16 -0.97 14.92
CA LEU A 187 -10.92 -1.61 16.00
C LEU A 187 -10.00 -2.30 17.01
N ASP A 188 -8.95 -2.97 16.54
CA ASP A 188 -7.96 -3.60 17.41
C ASP A 188 -7.28 -2.56 18.30
N VAL A 189 -6.88 -1.41 17.76
CA VAL A 189 -6.29 -0.31 18.56
C VAL A 189 -7.28 0.19 19.61
N VAL A 190 -8.54 0.44 19.26
CA VAL A 190 -9.56 0.93 20.22
C VAL A 190 -9.81 -0.08 21.34
N LEU A 191 -9.96 -1.36 20.98
CA LEU A 191 -10.25 -2.43 21.95
C LEU A 191 -9.05 -2.72 22.84
N PHE A 192 -7.84 -2.82 22.29
CA PHE A 192 -6.63 -2.98 23.10
C PHE A 192 -6.38 -1.79 24.00
N THR A 193 -6.64 -0.57 23.52
CA THR A 193 -6.56 0.63 24.37
C THR A 193 -7.51 0.53 25.57
N ARG A 194 -8.76 0.10 25.33
CA ARG A 194 -9.76 -0.07 26.40
C ARG A 194 -9.43 -1.23 27.34
N SER A 195 -8.89 -2.33 26.82
CA SER A 195 -8.49 -3.49 27.63
C SER A 195 -7.29 -3.14 28.50
N LEU A 196 -6.24 -2.56 27.91
CA LEU A 196 -5.02 -2.17 28.61
C LEU A 196 -5.28 -1.09 29.66
N SER A 197 -6.16 -0.12 29.37
CA SER A 197 -6.57 0.90 30.35
C SER A 197 -7.27 0.31 31.58
N ARG A 198 -8.04 -0.78 31.44
CA ARG A 198 -8.69 -1.46 32.57
C ARG A 198 -7.69 -2.24 33.44
N VAL A 199 -6.68 -2.83 32.82
CA VAL A 199 -5.68 -3.66 33.52
C VAL A 199 -4.58 -2.81 34.17
N MET A 200 -4.06 -1.82 33.44
CA MET A 200 -2.85 -1.06 33.82
C MET A 200 -3.15 0.36 34.34
N GLY A 201 -4.39 0.84 34.20
CA GLY A 201 -4.79 2.21 34.55
C GLY A 201 -4.43 3.26 33.49
N TYR A 202 -4.95 4.48 33.64
CA TYR A 202 -4.75 5.55 32.63
C TYR A 202 -3.32 6.15 32.61
N ARG A 203 -2.61 6.11 33.74
CA ARG A 203 -1.26 6.69 33.87
C ARG A 203 -0.20 5.92 33.07
N SER A 204 -0.23 4.60 33.16
CA SER A 204 0.65 3.69 32.41
C SER A 204 0.37 3.79 30.90
N GLN A 205 -0.92 3.85 30.51
CA GLN A 205 -1.35 4.03 29.13
C GLN A 205 -0.81 5.33 28.53
N ALA A 206 -0.89 6.44 29.27
CA ALA A 206 -0.36 7.72 28.84
C ALA A 206 1.17 7.70 28.64
N MET A 207 1.91 7.04 29.53
CA MET A 207 3.36 6.86 29.36
C MET A 207 3.71 6.02 28.13
N LEU A 208 2.97 4.94 27.87
CA LEU A 208 3.17 4.10 26.69
C LEU A 208 2.93 4.88 25.39
N TYR A 209 1.87 5.68 25.31
CA TYR A 209 1.65 6.56 24.16
C TYR A 209 2.71 7.64 24.02
N GLY A 210 3.15 8.24 25.12
CA GLY A 210 4.26 9.20 25.12
C GLY A 210 5.55 8.58 24.55
N TYR A 211 5.86 7.35 24.94
CA TYR A 211 6.98 6.60 24.40
C TYR A 211 6.83 6.34 22.89
N TYR A 212 5.68 5.83 22.45
CA TYR A 212 5.46 5.60 21.00
C TYR A 212 5.50 6.88 20.19
N PHE A 213 5.04 8.00 20.73
CA PHE A 213 5.13 9.30 20.09
C PHE A 213 6.60 9.75 19.95
N PHE A 214 7.40 9.60 21.01
CA PHE A 214 8.83 9.87 20.97
C PHE A 214 9.58 8.98 19.98
N VAL A 215 9.29 7.68 19.97
CA VAL A 215 9.83 6.73 19.00
C VAL A 215 9.46 7.15 17.59
N ALA A 216 8.20 7.51 17.33
CA ALA A 216 7.75 7.94 16.01
C ALA A 216 8.52 9.18 15.49
N LEU A 217 8.80 10.17 16.35
CA LEU A 217 9.61 11.34 16.00
C LEU A 217 11.08 10.96 15.70
N THR A 218 11.65 10.07 16.51
CA THR A 218 13.02 9.59 16.35
C THR A 218 13.17 8.78 15.06
N LEU A 219 12.26 7.83 14.82
CA LEU A 219 12.21 7.00 13.62
C LEU A 219 12.01 7.85 12.36
N LYS A 220 11.13 8.87 12.43
CA LYS A 220 10.92 9.81 11.32
C LYS A 220 12.19 10.58 10.97
N SER A 221 13.03 10.87 11.96
CA SER A 221 14.30 11.59 11.75
C SER A 221 15.38 10.69 11.14
N ILE A 222 15.37 9.39 11.47
CA ILE A 222 16.32 8.40 10.95
C ILE A 222 15.87 7.84 9.59
N SER A 223 14.56 7.81 9.33
CA SER A 223 13.98 7.17 8.15
C SER A 223 14.43 7.87 6.86
N PRO A 224 15.13 7.18 5.94
CA PRO A 224 15.35 7.69 4.60
C PRO A 224 14.03 7.92 3.85
N PRO A 225 14.02 8.75 2.79
CA PRO A 225 12.85 9.00 1.96
C PRO A 225 12.52 7.77 1.08
N LEU A 226 11.92 6.73 1.70
CA LEU A 226 11.60 5.45 1.06
C LEU A 226 10.76 5.61 -0.21
N SER A 227 9.84 6.57 -0.24
CA SER A 227 8.98 6.84 -1.41
C SER A 227 9.78 7.36 -2.61
N LEU A 228 10.80 8.18 -2.38
CA LEU A 228 11.68 8.68 -3.43
C LEU A 228 12.60 7.57 -3.93
N MET A 229 13.08 6.72 -3.04
CA MET A 229 13.90 5.55 -3.38
C MET A 229 13.11 4.55 -4.23
N GLN A 230 11.86 4.27 -3.85
CA GLN A 230 10.95 3.42 -4.62
C GLN A 230 10.66 4.00 -6.01
N ALA A 231 10.46 5.33 -6.09
CA ALA A 231 10.24 6.00 -7.37
C ALA A 231 11.48 5.92 -8.28
N GLN A 232 12.69 6.04 -7.72
CA GLN A 232 13.93 5.88 -8.46
C GLN A 232 14.15 4.44 -8.93
N GLU A 233 13.92 3.44 -8.05
CA GLU A 233 13.98 2.01 -8.39
C GLU A 233 13.01 1.65 -9.51
N SER A 234 11.76 2.12 -9.42
CA SER A 234 10.76 1.97 -10.47
C SER A 234 11.21 2.65 -11.78
N GLY A 235 11.86 3.81 -11.71
CA GLY A 235 12.45 4.48 -12.87
C GLY A 235 13.57 3.67 -13.54
N LEU A 236 14.48 3.10 -12.75
CA LEU A 236 15.56 2.23 -13.22
C LEU A 236 15.03 0.93 -13.84
N SER A 237 14.07 0.29 -13.19
CA SER A 237 13.36 -0.88 -13.72
C SER A 237 12.62 -0.55 -15.03
N GLY A 238 11.98 0.61 -15.08
CA GLY A 238 11.36 1.15 -16.29
C GLY A 238 12.36 1.35 -17.43
N ASN A 239 13.58 1.83 -17.15
CA ASN A 239 14.63 1.97 -18.15
C ASN A 239 15.09 0.60 -18.70
N LEU A 240 15.23 -0.41 -17.84
CA LEU A 240 15.55 -1.78 -18.27
C LEU A 240 14.43 -2.35 -19.14
N ARG A 241 13.18 -2.22 -18.71
CA ARG A 241 12.00 -2.66 -19.49
C ARG A 241 11.90 -1.92 -20.83
N GLY A 242 12.20 -0.61 -20.84
CA GLY A 242 12.27 0.19 -22.05
C GLY A 242 13.38 -0.27 -23.00
N ALA A 243 14.54 -0.68 -22.49
CA ALA A 243 15.60 -1.26 -23.31
C ALA A 243 15.17 -2.59 -23.95
N HIS A 244 14.49 -3.47 -23.20
CA HIS A 244 13.90 -4.69 -23.76
C HIS A 244 12.82 -4.40 -24.81
N HIS A 245 11.94 -3.43 -24.57
CA HIS A 245 10.94 -3.06 -25.57
C HIS A 245 11.58 -2.54 -26.86
N ARG A 246 12.63 -1.72 -26.74
CA ARG A 246 13.40 -1.23 -27.89
C ARG A 246 14.01 -2.40 -28.67
N LEU A 247 14.60 -3.37 -27.98
CA LEU A 247 15.16 -4.59 -28.57
C LEU A 247 14.10 -5.32 -29.40
N VAL A 248 12.92 -5.58 -28.83
CA VAL A 248 11.81 -6.23 -29.54
C VAL A 248 11.38 -5.44 -30.78
N THR A 249 11.28 -4.12 -30.67
CA THR A 249 10.85 -3.25 -31.79
C THR A 249 11.87 -3.20 -32.93
N LYS A 250 13.16 -3.38 -32.63
CA LYS A 250 14.28 -3.27 -33.59
C LYS A 250 14.92 -4.63 -33.89
N THR A 251 14.20 -5.73 -33.67
CA THR A 251 14.76 -7.08 -33.80
C THR A 251 15.30 -7.34 -35.19
N GLU A 252 14.62 -6.85 -36.24
CA GLU A 252 15.05 -7.02 -37.64
C GLU A 252 16.38 -6.30 -37.94
N GLU A 253 16.54 -5.05 -37.48
CA GLU A 253 17.77 -4.28 -37.65
C GLU A 253 18.98 -4.94 -36.95
N ILE A 254 18.71 -5.57 -35.81
CA ILE A 254 19.73 -6.24 -34.98
C ILE A 254 20.09 -7.59 -35.58
N ALA A 255 19.11 -8.38 -36.03
CA ALA A 255 19.34 -9.67 -36.70
C ALA A 255 20.11 -9.50 -38.02
N TYR A 256 19.88 -8.40 -38.74
CA TYR A 256 20.59 -8.11 -39.98
C TYR A 256 22.09 -7.80 -39.77
N ASN A 257 22.46 -7.19 -38.63
CA ASN A 257 23.83 -6.78 -38.30
C ASN A 257 24.49 -7.70 -37.25
N ASP A 258 24.02 -8.93 -37.12
CA ASP A 258 24.61 -9.94 -36.23
C ASP A 258 25.92 -10.49 -36.85
N PRO A 259 26.99 -10.82 -36.08
CA PRO A 259 27.16 -10.85 -34.61
C PRO A 259 27.32 -9.52 -33.81
N PRO A 260 27.89 -8.42 -34.34
CA PRO A 260 28.33 -7.30 -33.51
C PRO A 260 27.20 -6.48 -32.88
N ALA A 261 26.04 -6.41 -33.55
CA ALA A 261 24.87 -5.69 -33.03
C ALA A 261 24.28 -6.36 -31.78
N ALA A 262 24.18 -7.69 -31.76
CA ALA A 262 23.65 -8.44 -30.61
C ALA A 262 24.55 -8.30 -29.38
N MET A 263 25.87 -8.37 -29.55
CA MET A 263 26.83 -8.16 -28.45
C MET A 263 26.71 -6.75 -27.84
N THR A 264 26.48 -5.74 -28.68
CA THR A 264 26.31 -4.35 -28.24
C THR A 264 25.03 -4.16 -27.44
N GLU A 265 23.90 -4.71 -27.90
CA GLU A 265 22.63 -4.68 -27.17
C GLU A 265 22.72 -5.49 -25.87
N GLN A 266 23.38 -6.64 -25.87
CA GLN A 266 23.64 -7.42 -24.64
C GLN A 266 24.43 -6.59 -23.62
N LEU A 267 25.49 -5.88 -24.04
CA LEU A 267 26.27 -5.02 -23.16
C LEU A 267 25.42 -3.88 -22.58
N LEU A 268 24.53 -3.30 -23.38
CA LEU A 268 23.62 -2.22 -22.98
C LEU A 268 22.56 -2.71 -21.98
N LEU A 269 21.94 -3.87 -22.22
CA LEU A 269 21.02 -4.52 -21.27
C LEU A 269 21.73 -4.82 -19.95
N ASN A 270 22.92 -5.44 -20.02
CA ASN A 270 23.72 -5.75 -18.84
C ASN A 270 24.15 -4.49 -18.07
N LYS A 271 24.31 -3.34 -18.74
CA LYS A 271 24.59 -2.06 -18.09
C LYS A 271 23.37 -1.56 -17.31
N HIS A 272 22.17 -1.59 -17.90
CA HIS A 272 20.93 -1.22 -17.22
C HIS A 272 20.63 -2.14 -16.04
N LEU A 273 20.80 -3.45 -16.22
CA LEU A 273 20.64 -4.45 -15.17
C LEU A 273 21.62 -4.22 -14.01
N ARG A 274 22.91 -4.06 -14.28
CA ARG A 274 23.91 -3.80 -13.23
C ARG A 274 23.63 -2.51 -12.47
N THR A 275 23.14 -1.47 -13.15
CA THR A 275 22.78 -0.20 -12.49
C THR A 275 21.59 -0.39 -11.56
N LEU A 276 20.55 -1.11 -12.00
CA LEU A 276 19.40 -1.47 -11.17
C LEU A 276 19.83 -2.30 -9.96
N LEU A 277 20.58 -3.38 -10.17
CA LEU A 277 21.04 -4.27 -9.10
C LEU A 277 21.89 -3.53 -8.07
N ARG A 278 22.83 -2.68 -8.50
CA ARG A 278 23.65 -1.89 -7.58
C ARG A 278 22.81 -0.93 -6.74
N TYR A 279 21.83 -0.28 -7.36
CA TYR A 279 20.92 0.63 -6.66
C TYR A 279 20.03 -0.12 -5.66
N THR A 280 19.45 -1.25 -6.08
CA THR A 280 18.61 -2.10 -5.22
C THR A 280 19.43 -2.65 -4.05
N SER A 281 20.66 -3.13 -4.24
CA SER A 281 21.50 -3.63 -3.14
C SER A 281 21.84 -2.54 -2.11
N LEU A 282 22.21 -1.33 -2.56
CA LEU A 282 22.46 -0.20 -1.66
C LEU A 282 21.20 0.22 -0.90
N THR A 283 20.07 0.27 -1.59
CA THR A 283 18.76 0.57 -1.01
C THR A 283 18.34 -0.48 0.01
N SER A 284 18.58 -1.76 -0.27
CA SER A 284 18.31 -2.86 0.66
C SER A 284 19.13 -2.74 1.94
N PHE A 285 20.40 -2.33 1.85
CA PHE A 285 21.20 -2.07 3.04
C PHE A 285 20.66 -0.90 3.88
N GLN A 286 20.22 0.18 3.25
CA GLN A 286 19.58 1.30 3.96
C GLN A 286 18.27 0.88 4.64
N LYS A 287 17.42 0.13 3.93
CA LYS A 287 16.19 -0.45 4.49
C LYS A 287 16.49 -1.37 5.67
N PHE A 288 17.56 -2.17 5.59
CA PHE A 288 18.00 -3.05 6.68
C PHE A 288 18.39 -2.27 7.95
N VAL A 289 19.18 -1.19 7.82
CA VAL A 289 19.56 -0.34 8.97
C VAL A 289 18.33 0.31 9.60
N GLN A 290 17.41 0.83 8.79
CA GLN A 290 16.13 1.35 9.28
C GLN A 290 15.33 0.26 10.00
N GLN A 291 15.23 -0.94 9.43
CA GLN A 291 14.48 -2.05 10.01
C GLN A 291 15.08 -2.51 11.36
N ILE A 292 16.41 -2.44 11.53
CA ILE A 292 17.05 -2.66 12.84
C ILE A 292 16.58 -1.61 13.85
N ALA A 293 16.59 -0.33 13.47
CA ALA A 293 16.16 0.75 14.35
C ALA A 293 14.67 0.62 14.73
N ASP A 294 13.81 0.31 13.75
CA ASP A 294 12.39 0.05 13.95
C ASP A 294 12.19 -1.11 14.93
N GLN A 295 12.86 -2.25 14.70
CA GLN A 295 12.74 -3.43 15.56
C GLN A 295 13.25 -3.16 16.98
N PHE A 296 14.38 -2.46 17.12
CA PHE A 296 14.95 -2.12 18.41
C PHE A 296 14.04 -1.19 19.22
N LEU A 297 13.62 -0.08 18.64
CA LEU A 297 12.84 0.94 19.34
C LEU A 297 11.39 0.51 19.57
N VAL A 298 10.73 -0.07 18.57
CA VAL A 298 9.30 -0.40 18.65
C VAL A 298 9.05 -1.68 19.42
N LYS A 299 9.90 -2.72 19.26
CA LYS A 299 9.68 -4.01 19.94
C LYS A 299 10.41 -4.07 21.27
N TYR A 300 11.74 -3.98 21.25
CA TYR A 300 12.53 -4.20 22.46
C TYR A 300 12.44 -3.02 23.43
N GLY A 301 12.50 -1.79 22.93
CA GLY A 301 12.35 -0.60 23.74
C GLY A 301 10.96 -0.49 24.37
N ALA A 302 9.90 -0.83 23.64
CA ALA A 302 8.55 -0.88 24.20
C ALA A 302 8.42 -1.92 25.32
N SER A 303 9.00 -3.12 25.16
CA SER A 303 9.02 -4.13 26.23
C SER A 303 9.75 -3.64 27.48
N THR A 304 10.89 -2.95 27.33
CA THR A 304 11.62 -2.36 28.47
C THR A 304 10.78 -1.32 29.20
N VAL A 305 10.12 -0.43 28.46
CA VAL A 305 9.23 0.59 29.05
C VAL A 305 8.04 -0.09 29.74
N ALA A 306 7.40 -1.06 29.10
CA ALA A 306 6.28 -1.79 29.67
C ALA A 306 6.65 -2.48 31.00
N LEU A 307 7.81 -3.15 31.06
CA LEU A 307 8.32 -3.76 32.29
C LEU A 307 8.65 -2.72 33.37
N SER A 308 9.25 -1.59 32.98
CA SER A 308 9.55 -0.51 33.93
C SER A 308 8.29 0.11 34.53
N VAL A 309 7.23 0.26 33.73
CA VAL A 309 5.93 0.76 34.17
C VAL A 309 5.26 -0.25 35.09
N TYR A 310 5.34 -1.54 34.78
CA TYR A 310 4.83 -2.62 35.66
C TYR A 310 5.57 -2.68 37.00
N ALA A 311 6.87 -2.36 37.04
CA ALA A 311 7.63 -2.34 38.28
C ALA A 311 7.33 -1.12 39.18
N ILE A 312 6.81 -0.02 38.60
CA ILE A 312 6.49 1.23 39.31
C ILE A 312 5.00 1.29 39.74
N ALA A 313 4.14 0.54 39.06
CA ALA A 313 2.70 0.43 39.34
C ALA A 313 2.41 -0.49 40.55
#